data_AF-A0A7V1I0R6-F1
#
_entry.id   AF-A0A7V1I0R6-F1
#
_cell.length_a   1.000
_cell.length_b   1.000
_cell.length_c   1.000
_cell.angle_alpha   90.00
_cell.angle_beta   90.00
_cell.angle_gamma   90.00
#
_symmetry.space_group_name_H-M   'P 1'
#
loop_
_entity.id
_entity.type
_entity.pdbx_description
1 polymer ?
#
loop_
_entity_poly.entity_id
_entity_poly.type
_entity_poly.pdbx_seq_one_letter_code
_entity_poly.pdbx_strand_id
1 'polypeptide(L)'
;MKRLLLTALFILACFFYSASYAGQVFKWVDDRGNTHFSDDLERVPPKYRDQVEEKRYNQKSRSGAKEPSVSSEAKSRRSGSTGQQKLKRFSVRYTPYEGTASRIIVPVKFNNSVTARMAFDTGAPGLIISPRLADRLGLYDKNYGLLETRAGGIGGSIPATRTIIDSVQVGGARAEFVPTTITGSISGAFEGLLGMVFVANYSVNIDTMNHVIIFSQLPPRANMPGGHSERWWKVNFHEFAAYRTAWKRFLDSLKNKSGGSVGDEQKKRAESQYKEADKLFRKLERYASDNSTPMHWRKY
;
A
#
# COMPACT_ATOMS: atom_id res chain seq x y z
N MET A 1 38.85 10.12 0.54
CA MET A 1 38.46 8.78 1.03
C MET A 1 37.58 8.83 2.29
N LYS A 2 38.01 9.41 3.42
CA LYS A 2 37.18 9.53 4.66
C LYS A 2 35.82 10.23 4.45
N ARG A 3 35.73 11.21 3.55
CA ARG A 3 34.49 11.96 3.23
C ARG A 3 33.47 11.19 2.37
N LEU A 4 33.93 10.25 1.52
CA LEU A 4 33.08 9.33 0.76
C LEU A 4 32.58 8.17 1.64
N LEU A 5 33.39 7.74 2.61
CA LEU A 5 32.98 6.78 3.63
C LEU A 5 31.85 7.31 4.52
N LEU A 6 31.87 8.59 4.90
CA LEU A 6 30.83 9.20 5.74
C LEU A 6 29.48 9.36 5.02
N THR A 7 29.47 9.65 3.71
CA THR A 7 28.26 9.66 2.88
C THR A 7 27.70 8.24 2.71
N ALA A 8 28.57 7.26 2.47
CA ALA A 8 28.18 5.86 2.39
C ALA A 8 27.62 5.34 3.73
N LEU A 9 28.20 5.75 4.88
CA LEU A 9 27.74 5.37 6.21
C LEU A 9 26.40 6.05 6.59
N PHE A 10 26.14 7.28 6.12
CA PHE A 10 24.88 7.99 6.36
C PHE A 10 23.73 7.41 5.52
N ILE A 11 24.02 7.04 4.26
CA ILE A 11 23.11 6.26 3.43
C ILE A 11 22.86 4.89 4.09
N LEU A 12 23.89 4.22 4.63
CA LEU A 12 23.79 2.97 5.41
C LEU A 12 22.94 3.07 6.68
N ALA A 13 23.08 4.14 7.46
CA ALA A 13 22.30 4.36 8.69
C ALA A 13 20.82 4.68 8.42
N CYS A 14 20.49 5.25 7.25
CA CYS A 14 19.11 5.41 6.79
C CYS A 14 18.46 4.09 6.33
N PHE A 15 19.21 3.00 6.14
CA PHE A 15 18.67 1.72 5.67
C PHE A 15 18.18 0.77 6.79
N PHE A 16 18.55 0.98 8.06
CA PHE A 16 18.19 0.05 9.14
C PHE A 16 16.77 0.24 9.72
N TYR A 17 15.99 1.21 9.22
CA TYR A 17 14.58 1.38 9.60
C TYR A 17 13.59 0.79 8.59
N SER A 18 14.06 -0.07 7.67
CA SER A 18 13.18 -1.04 7.02
C SER A 18 12.95 -2.19 8.01
N ALA A 19 12.14 -1.94 9.04
CA ALA A 19 11.57 -3.03 9.78
C ALA A 19 10.58 -3.72 8.83
N SER A 20 11.09 -4.66 8.04
CA SER A 20 10.30 -5.70 7.40
C SER A 20 9.72 -6.56 8.52
N TYR A 21 8.72 -6.03 9.21
CA TYR A 21 7.85 -6.83 10.06
C TYR A 21 7.07 -7.73 9.11
N ALA A 22 7.54 -8.96 8.95
CA ALA A 22 6.76 -10.03 8.37
C ALA A 22 5.43 -10.08 9.13
N GLY A 23 4.34 -9.64 8.48
CA GLY A 23 3.02 -9.67 9.08
C GLY A 23 2.68 -11.10 9.46
N GLN A 24 2.38 -11.35 10.73
CA GLN A 24 1.80 -12.63 11.14
C GLN A 24 0.40 -12.71 10.54
N VAL A 25 0.15 -13.75 9.75
CA VAL A 25 -1.17 -14.07 9.19
C VAL A 25 -1.74 -15.20 10.02
N PHE A 26 -2.81 -14.92 10.75
CA PHE A 26 -3.57 -15.89 11.50
C PHE A 26 -4.51 -16.63 10.56
N LYS A 27 -4.42 -17.96 10.58
CA LYS A 27 -5.30 -18.84 9.81
C LYS A 27 -6.12 -19.66 10.79
N TRP A 28 -7.43 -19.77 10.57
CA TRP A 28 -8.27 -20.71 11.31
C TRP A 28 -9.26 -21.37 10.37
N VAL A 29 -9.80 -22.50 10.82
CA VAL A 29 -10.84 -23.25 10.11
C VAL A 29 -12.12 -23.13 10.94
N ASP A 30 -13.20 -22.65 10.33
CA ASP A 30 -14.47 -22.57 11.04
C ASP A 30 -15.14 -23.94 11.19
N ASP A 31 -16.23 -24.02 11.98
CA ASP A 31 -17.01 -25.25 12.18
C ASP A 31 -17.58 -25.83 10.86
N ARG A 32 -17.49 -25.10 9.74
CA ARG A 32 -17.93 -25.50 8.40
C ARG A 32 -16.76 -25.88 7.49
N GLY A 33 -15.53 -25.95 8.03
CA GLY A 33 -14.33 -26.31 7.28
C GLY A 33 -13.75 -25.17 6.43
N ASN A 34 -14.30 -23.96 6.45
CA ASN A 34 -13.79 -22.84 5.64
C ASN A 34 -12.53 -22.28 6.28
N THR A 35 -11.50 -22.09 5.45
CA THR A 35 -10.27 -21.44 5.88
C THR A 35 -10.42 -19.93 5.82
N HIS A 36 -10.18 -19.28 6.94
CA HIS A 36 -10.14 -17.81 7.06
C HIS A 36 -8.72 -17.34 7.34
N PHE A 37 -8.42 -16.12 6.93
CA PHE A 37 -7.15 -15.45 7.19
C PHE A 37 -7.39 -14.08 7.80
N SER A 38 -6.58 -13.70 8.77
CA SER A 38 -6.54 -12.34 9.29
C SER A 38 -5.11 -11.93 9.64
N ASP A 39 -4.83 -10.64 9.47
CA ASP A 39 -3.59 -9.99 9.90
C ASP A 39 -3.70 -9.46 11.35
N ASP A 40 -4.80 -9.76 12.04
CA ASP A 40 -5.15 -9.27 13.38
C ASP A 40 -5.80 -10.39 14.20
N LEU A 41 -5.18 -10.77 15.32
CA LEU A 41 -5.65 -11.86 16.17
C LEU A 41 -7.03 -11.57 16.78
N GLU A 42 -7.35 -10.29 17.02
CA GLU A 42 -8.62 -9.90 17.61
C GLU A 42 -9.81 -10.17 16.68
N ARG A 43 -9.55 -10.22 15.36
CA ARG A 43 -10.55 -10.58 14.34
C ARG A 43 -10.77 -12.08 14.19
N VAL A 44 -9.92 -12.91 14.78
CA VAL A 44 -10.20 -14.34 14.92
C VAL A 44 -11.33 -14.49 15.94
N PRO A 45 -12.49 -15.07 15.58
CA PRO A 45 -13.57 -15.28 16.53
C PRO A 45 -13.07 -16.05 17.75
N PRO A 46 -13.45 -15.66 18.98
CA PRO A 46 -12.88 -16.23 20.22
C PRO A 46 -12.84 -17.76 20.25
N LYS A 47 -13.89 -18.41 19.72
CA LYS A 47 -14.00 -19.87 19.63
C LYS A 47 -12.99 -20.59 18.72
N TYR A 48 -12.25 -19.86 17.88
CA TYR A 48 -11.26 -20.40 16.96
C TYR A 48 -9.83 -19.93 17.29
N ARG A 49 -9.64 -19.13 18.34
CA ARG A 49 -8.32 -18.60 18.72
C ARG A 49 -7.37 -19.70 19.18
N ASP A 50 -7.89 -20.76 19.77
CA ASP A 50 -7.11 -21.92 20.22
C ASP A 50 -6.66 -22.82 19.04
N GLN A 51 -7.20 -22.61 17.84
CA GLN A 51 -6.80 -23.31 16.60
C GLN A 51 -5.76 -22.53 15.79
N VAL A 52 -5.38 -21.32 16.22
CA VAL A 52 -4.47 -20.45 15.51
C VAL A 52 -3.05 -21.00 15.65
N GLU A 53 -2.61 -21.78 14.66
CA GLU A 53 -1.22 -22.22 14.57
C GLU A 53 -0.31 -21.03 14.25
N GLU A 54 0.59 -20.67 15.18
CA GLU A 54 1.68 -19.74 14.94
C GLU A 54 2.74 -20.39 14.02
N LYS A 55 2.46 -20.50 12.73
CA LYS A 55 3.39 -21.09 11.76
C LYS A 55 4.39 -20.05 11.25
N ARG A 56 5.58 -20.02 11.88
CA ARG A 56 6.81 -19.58 11.22
C ARG A 56 6.99 -20.45 9.97
N TYR A 57 7.06 -19.83 8.80
CA TYR A 57 7.11 -20.51 7.52
C TYR A 57 8.44 -21.27 7.38
N ASN A 58 8.45 -22.55 7.76
CA ASN A 58 9.49 -23.49 7.38
C ASN A 58 8.92 -24.44 6.32
N GLN A 59 9.60 -24.41 5.19
CA GLN A 59 9.32 -25.12 3.95
C GLN A 59 9.30 -26.65 4.17
N LYS A 60 8.21 -27.33 3.79
CA LYS A 60 8.21 -28.68 3.17
C LYS A 60 6.80 -29.13 2.74
N SER A 61 6.79 -29.96 1.72
CA SER A 61 5.69 -30.36 0.84
C SER A 61 4.72 -31.41 1.41
N ARG A 62 3.48 -31.43 0.85
CA ARG A 62 2.72 -32.58 0.27
C ARG A 62 1.24 -32.16 0.15
N SER A 63 0.69 -32.06 -1.07
CA SER A 63 -0.02 -33.09 -1.86
C SER A 63 -1.32 -33.63 -1.25
N GLY A 64 -2.45 -33.27 -1.87
CA GLY A 64 -3.63 -34.11 -2.07
C GLY A 64 -4.76 -34.09 -1.03
N ALA A 65 -5.92 -33.53 -1.39
CA ALA A 65 -7.24 -34.16 -1.19
C ALA A 65 -8.37 -33.30 -1.81
N LYS A 66 -9.41 -33.99 -2.29
CA LYS A 66 -10.55 -33.55 -3.11
C LYS A 66 -11.64 -32.79 -2.33
N GLU A 67 -12.39 -31.97 -3.07
CA GLU A 67 -13.70 -31.37 -2.72
C GLU A 67 -14.82 -32.40 -2.56
N PRO A 68 -15.93 -32.02 -1.90
CA PRO A 68 -17.16 -31.85 -2.67
C PRO A 68 -18.06 -30.64 -2.30
N SER A 69 -18.88 -30.29 -3.29
CA SER A 69 -20.06 -29.40 -3.36
C SER A 69 -21.19 -29.79 -2.38
N VAL A 70 -22.20 -28.97 -2.01
CA VAL A 70 -23.37 -28.49 -2.80
C VAL A 70 -24.25 -27.56 -1.90
N SER A 71 -24.91 -26.59 -2.57
CA SER A 71 -26.11 -25.76 -2.28
C SER A 71 -26.95 -25.99 -1.00
N SER A 72 -27.31 -24.94 -0.24
CA SER A 72 -28.52 -24.07 -0.33
C SER A 72 -29.63 -24.40 0.69
N GLU A 73 -30.24 -23.32 1.18
CA GLU A 73 -31.55 -23.20 1.88
C GLU A 73 -31.62 -23.42 3.40
N ALA A 74 -31.84 -22.32 4.13
CA ALA A 74 -32.89 -22.27 5.15
C ALA A 74 -33.30 -20.80 5.41
N LYS A 75 -34.59 -20.55 5.25
CA LYS A 75 -35.30 -19.27 5.37
C LYS A 75 -35.43 -18.77 6.81
N SER A 76 -35.48 -17.44 6.91
CA SER A 76 -36.35 -16.63 7.79
C SER A 76 -36.18 -16.72 9.31
N ARG A 77 -35.60 -15.65 9.90
CA ARG A 77 -36.26 -14.91 10.99
C ARG A 77 -36.12 -13.41 10.76
N ARG A 78 -37.27 -12.74 10.65
CA ARG A 78 -37.45 -11.29 10.57
C ARG A 78 -37.06 -10.65 11.91
N SER A 79 -36.24 -9.61 11.89
CA SER A 79 -36.28 -8.53 12.88
C SER A 79 -35.56 -7.28 12.34
N GLY A 80 -36.23 -6.13 12.41
CA GLY A 80 -35.61 -4.79 12.41
C GLY A 80 -35.23 -4.17 11.07
N SER A 81 -36.19 -3.53 10.39
CA SER A 81 -35.94 -2.59 9.30
C SER A 81 -35.30 -1.29 9.84
N THR A 82 -33.98 -1.26 9.86
CA THR A 82 -33.21 -0.01 9.77
C THR A 82 -32.60 -0.04 8.38
N GLY A 83 -32.87 0.96 7.53
CA GLY A 83 -32.54 0.93 6.10
C GLY A 83 -31.14 0.38 5.81
N GLN A 84 -31.06 -0.92 5.47
CA GLN A 84 -29.80 -1.57 5.15
C GLN A 84 -29.34 -1.01 3.82
N GLN A 85 -28.41 -0.07 3.86
CA GLN A 85 -27.74 0.42 2.69
C GLN A 85 -27.11 -0.80 1.98
N LYS A 86 -27.69 -1.17 0.83
CA LYS A 86 -27.25 -2.36 0.07
C LYS A 86 -25.78 -2.18 -0.29
N LEU A 87 -24.91 -2.97 0.33
CA LEU A 87 -23.47 -2.94 0.07
C LEU A 87 -23.21 -3.23 -1.41
N LYS A 88 -22.35 -2.44 -2.04
CA LYS A 88 -22.07 -2.54 -3.48
C LYS A 88 -21.08 -3.66 -3.75
N ARG A 89 -21.25 -4.33 -4.90
CA ARG A 89 -20.33 -5.35 -5.41
C ARG A 89 -19.94 -4.99 -6.84
N PHE A 90 -18.66 -5.03 -7.14
CA PHE A 90 -18.10 -4.71 -8.45
C PHE A 90 -17.32 -5.91 -8.97
N SER A 91 -17.70 -6.41 -10.14
CA SER A 91 -16.97 -7.45 -10.86
C SER A 91 -16.18 -6.80 -11.99
N VAL A 92 -14.88 -7.08 -12.05
CA VAL A 92 -13.96 -6.47 -13.02
C VAL A 92 -13.23 -7.59 -13.74
N ARG A 93 -13.47 -7.72 -15.04
CA ARG A 93 -12.72 -8.65 -15.89
C ARG A 93 -11.27 -8.19 -15.99
N TYR A 94 -10.35 -9.14 -15.87
CA TYR A 94 -8.91 -8.90 -15.99
C TYR A 94 -8.32 -9.68 -17.17
N THR A 95 -7.16 -9.22 -17.66
CA THR A 95 -6.35 -9.96 -18.64
C THR A 95 -5.40 -10.91 -17.90
N PRO A 96 -5.49 -12.24 -18.12
CA PRO A 96 -4.82 -13.25 -17.27
C PRO A 96 -3.33 -13.50 -17.58
N TYR A 97 -2.79 -12.92 -18.65
CA TYR A 97 -1.44 -13.23 -19.11
C TYR A 97 -0.69 -12.00 -19.61
N GLU A 98 0.63 -12.05 -19.45
CA GLU A 98 1.61 -11.26 -20.18
C GLU A 98 2.59 -12.24 -20.84
N GLY A 99 2.45 -12.47 -22.14
CA GLY A 99 3.17 -13.55 -22.82
C GLY A 99 2.87 -14.90 -22.17
N THR A 100 3.89 -15.58 -21.65
CA THR A 100 3.76 -16.87 -20.95
C THR A 100 3.52 -16.72 -19.44
N ALA A 101 3.68 -15.52 -18.89
CA ALA A 101 3.54 -15.29 -17.45
C ALA A 101 2.06 -15.09 -17.08
N SER A 102 1.58 -15.82 -16.07
CA SER A 102 0.27 -15.58 -15.46
C SER A 102 0.28 -14.27 -14.69
N ARG A 103 -0.64 -13.36 -15.01
CA ARG A 103 -0.77 -12.02 -14.43
C ARG A 103 -2.24 -11.65 -14.30
N ILE A 104 -2.58 -10.77 -13.36
CA ILE A 104 -3.92 -10.20 -13.27
C ILE A 104 -3.81 -8.75 -13.68
N ILE A 105 -4.06 -8.43 -14.95
CA ILE A 105 -3.92 -7.06 -15.47
C ILE A 105 -5.29 -6.41 -15.55
N VAL A 106 -5.46 -5.27 -14.90
CA VAL A 106 -6.72 -4.53 -14.83
C VAL A 106 -6.55 -3.08 -15.30
N PRO A 107 -7.57 -2.48 -15.92
CA PRO A 107 -7.60 -1.05 -16.14
C PRO A 107 -7.85 -0.33 -14.80
N VAL A 108 -6.99 0.64 -14.50
CA VAL A 108 -7.06 1.45 -13.28
C VAL A 108 -7.16 2.91 -13.67
N LYS A 109 -8.15 3.61 -13.12
CA LYS A 109 -8.33 5.04 -13.30
C LYS A 109 -7.74 5.80 -12.11
N PHE A 110 -6.89 6.76 -12.39
CA PHE A 110 -6.15 7.57 -11.43
C PHE A 110 -6.63 9.01 -11.51
N ASN A 111 -6.84 9.64 -10.34
CA ASN A 111 -7.28 11.04 -10.20
C ASN A 111 -8.47 11.40 -11.12
N ASN A 112 -9.37 10.44 -11.31
CA ASN A 112 -10.57 10.54 -12.14
C ASN A 112 -10.33 10.81 -13.64
N SER A 113 -9.09 10.85 -14.13
CA SER A 113 -8.77 11.30 -15.49
C SER A 113 -7.94 10.30 -16.28
N VAL A 114 -6.84 9.80 -15.72
CA VAL A 114 -5.88 8.97 -16.46
C VAL A 114 -6.17 7.50 -16.20
N THR A 115 -6.36 6.72 -17.26
CA THR A 115 -6.48 5.25 -17.17
C THR A 115 -5.19 4.59 -17.65
N ALA A 116 -4.73 3.60 -16.89
CA ALA A 116 -3.56 2.78 -17.20
C ALA A 116 -3.80 1.31 -16.87
N ARG A 117 -3.10 0.42 -17.57
CA ARG A 117 -3.11 -1.02 -17.25
C ARG A 117 -2.14 -1.25 -16.11
N MET A 118 -2.60 -1.92 -15.05
CA MET A 118 -1.79 -2.25 -13.88
C MET A 118 -1.88 -3.74 -13.60
N ALA A 119 -0.78 -4.34 -13.15
CA ALA A 119 -0.85 -5.70 -12.60
C ALA A 119 -1.33 -5.64 -11.15
N PHE A 120 -2.42 -6.33 -10.84
CA PHE A 120 -2.89 -6.56 -9.48
C PHE A 120 -1.95 -7.56 -8.81
N ASP A 121 -1.17 -7.09 -7.85
CA ASP A 121 -0.08 -7.85 -7.22
C ASP A 121 -0.25 -7.84 -5.70
N THR A 122 -0.72 -8.96 -5.16
CA THR A 122 -0.93 -9.12 -3.71
C THR A 122 0.37 -9.07 -2.90
N GLY A 123 1.54 -9.27 -3.55
CA GLY A 123 2.86 -9.19 -2.95
C GLY A 123 3.48 -7.79 -2.99
N ALA A 124 2.89 -6.84 -3.71
CA ALA A 124 3.39 -5.48 -3.77
C ALA A 124 3.05 -4.72 -2.45
N PRO A 125 3.99 -3.94 -1.88
CA PRO A 125 3.79 -3.24 -0.61
C PRO A 125 2.75 -2.10 -0.67
N GLY A 126 2.28 -1.75 -1.87
CA GLY A 126 1.36 -0.66 -2.11
C GLY A 126 1.20 -0.40 -3.61
N LEU A 127 0.94 0.85 -3.98
CA LEU A 127 0.89 1.26 -5.38
C LEU A 127 2.29 1.63 -5.89
N ILE A 128 2.68 1.00 -7.00
CA ILE A 128 3.91 1.32 -7.71
C ILE A 128 3.55 1.70 -9.15
N ILE A 129 4.07 2.84 -9.63
CA ILE A 129 3.83 3.31 -11.00
C ILE A 129 5.14 3.60 -11.74
N SER A 130 5.11 3.51 -13.07
CA SER A 130 6.20 3.91 -13.93
C SER A 130 6.34 5.44 -14.02
N PRO A 131 7.52 5.97 -14.38
CA PRO A 131 7.70 7.41 -14.60
C PRO A 131 6.83 7.93 -15.74
N ARG A 132 6.57 7.09 -16.77
CA ARG A 132 5.67 7.43 -17.89
C ARG A 132 4.25 7.67 -17.41
N LEU A 133 3.74 6.84 -16.50
CA LEU A 133 2.41 7.05 -15.94
C LEU A 133 2.38 8.28 -15.01
N ALA A 134 3.45 8.51 -14.23
CA ALA A 134 3.57 9.71 -13.41
C ALA A 134 3.55 11.00 -14.26
N ASP A 135 4.21 10.98 -15.41
CA ASP A 135 4.22 12.07 -16.38
C ASP A 135 2.83 12.32 -16.98
N ARG A 136 2.14 11.27 -17.43
CA ARG A 136 0.75 11.37 -17.93
C ARG A 136 -0.23 11.88 -16.88
N LEU A 137 0.04 11.62 -15.60
CA LEU A 137 -0.72 12.15 -14.47
C LEU A 137 -0.40 13.62 -14.16
N GLY A 138 0.64 14.19 -14.78
CA GLY A 138 1.15 15.53 -14.53
C GLY A 138 1.74 15.67 -13.14
N LEU A 139 2.30 14.59 -12.56
CA LEU A 139 2.85 14.63 -11.20
C LEU A 139 4.12 15.49 -11.10
N TYR A 140 4.84 15.67 -12.21
CA TYR A 140 6.05 16.51 -12.30
C TYR A 140 5.73 18.00 -12.36
N ASP A 141 4.59 18.37 -12.95
CA ASP A 141 4.21 19.78 -13.13
C ASP A 141 3.32 20.31 -12.00
N LYS A 142 2.62 19.40 -11.33
CA LYS A 142 1.66 19.72 -10.26
C LYS A 142 2.28 19.42 -8.91
N ASN A 143 1.90 20.21 -7.90
CA ASN A 143 2.48 20.24 -6.56
C ASN A 143 2.20 18.97 -5.70
N TYR A 144 2.56 17.77 -6.18
CA TYR A 144 2.18 16.47 -5.60
C TYR A 144 3.10 15.96 -4.49
N GLY A 145 4.28 16.55 -4.30
CA GLY A 145 5.28 15.99 -3.40
C GLY A 145 6.07 14.90 -4.09
N LEU A 146 7.25 15.22 -4.60
CA LEU A 146 8.13 14.28 -5.30
C LEU A 146 9.40 14.05 -4.49
N LEU A 147 9.26 13.19 -3.49
CA LEU A 147 10.32 12.90 -2.55
C LEU A 147 11.22 11.78 -3.08
N GLU A 148 12.49 12.06 -3.29
CA GLU A 148 13.48 11.06 -3.65
C GLU A 148 13.65 10.05 -2.50
N THR A 149 13.60 8.77 -2.85
CA THR A 149 13.73 7.64 -1.95
C THR A 149 14.44 6.49 -2.65
N ARG A 150 14.47 5.32 -2.02
CA ARG A 150 14.85 4.07 -2.66
C ARG A 150 13.80 3.00 -2.40
N ALA A 151 13.46 2.24 -3.43
CA ALA A 151 12.63 1.06 -3.30
C ALA A 151 13.53 -0.16 -3.05
N GLY A 152 13.20 -0.99 -2.07
CA GLY A 152 13.89 -2.25 -1.79
C GLY A 152 13.14 -3.45 -2.38
N GLY A 153 13.88 -4.48 -2.79
CA GLY A 153 13.35 -5.75 -3.26
C GLY A 153 14.42 -6.84 -3.29
N ILE A 154 14.07 -8.01 -3.82
CA ILE A 154 14.97 -9.18 -3.89
C ILE A 154 16.26 -8.86 -4.68
N GLY A 155 16.16 -8.00 -5.71
CA GLY A 155 17.30 -7.55 -6.51
C GLY A 155 18.11 -6.40 -5.89
N GLY A 156 17.88 -6.06 -4.62
CA GLY A 156 18.52 -4.94 -3.94
C GLY A 156 17.67 -3.67 -3.93
N SER A 157 18.32 -2.53 -3.77
CA SER A 157 17.65 -1.23 -3.63
C SER A 157 17.86 -0.38 -4.88
N ILE A 158 16.80 0.16 -5.45
CA ILE A 158 16.83 1.03 -6.64
C ILE A 158 16.32 2.44 -6.32
N PRO A 159 16.80 3.49 -7.01
CA PRO A 159 16.24 4.82 -6.88
C PRO A 159 14.74 4.84 -7.16
N ALA A 160 13.98 5.58 -6.36
CA ALA A 160 12.55 5.74 -6.52
C ALA A 160 12.11 7.14 -6.07
N THR A 161 10.88 7.51 -6.37
CA THR A 161 10.24 8.73 -5.86
C THR A 161 8.98 8.36 -5.10
N ARG A 162 8.78 8.91 -3.91
CA ARG A 162 7.58 8.74 -3.11
C ARG A 162 6.67 9.94 -3.31
N THR A 163 5.38 9.67 -3.49
CA THR A 163 4.32 10.66 -3.63
C THR A 163 2.99 10.14 -3.08
N ILE A 164 1.91 10.91 -3.21
CA ILE A 164 0.55 10.50 -2.83
C ILE A 164 -0.39 10.82 -4.00
N ILE A 165 -0.99 9.77 -4.57
CA ILE A 165 -2.07 9.89 -5.55
C ILE A 165 -3.39 10.12 -4.81
N ASP A 166 -4.20 11.05 -5.29
CA ASP A 166 -5.43 11.43 -4.59
C ASP A 166 -6.49 10.34 -4.69
N SER A 167 -6.61 9.69 -5.84
CA SER A 167 -7.52 8.55 -5.98
C SER A 167 -7.12 7.52 -7.03
N VAL A 168 -7.48 6.28 -6.73
CA VAL A 168 -7.28 5.10 -7.57
C VAL A 168 -8.60 4.34 -7.65
N GLN A 169 -9.01 3.96 -8.85
CA GLN A 169 -10.30 3.30 -9.09
C GLN A 169 -10.16 2.11 -10.03
N VAL A 170 -10.74 0.97 -9.64
CA VAL A 170 -10.87 -0.24 -10.45
C VAL A 170 -12.34 -0.65 -10.50
N GLY A 171 -12.96 -0.56 -11.68
CA GLY A 171 -14.40 -0.65 -11.79
C GLY A 171 -15.09 0.38 -10.89
N GLY A 172 -15.93 -0.07 -9.97
CA GLY A 172 -16.55 0.81 -8.96
C GLY A 172 -15.81 0.89 -7.61
N ALA A 173 -14.75 0.10 -7.42
CA ALA A 173 -13.96 0.14 -6.19
C ALA A 173 -13.00 1.32 -6.22
N ARG A 174 -12.97 2.11 -5.15
CA ARG A 174 -12.19 3.36 -5.07
C ARG A 174 -11.38 3.41 -3.77
N ALA A 175 -10.12 3.81 -3.90
CA ALA A 175 -9.25 4.16 -2.79
C ALA A 175 -8.86 5.63 -2.94
N GLU A 176 -8.80 6.34 -1.82
CA GLU A 176 -8.39 7.74 -1.73
C GLU A 176 -7.13 7.83 -0.89
N PHE A 177 -6.34 8.89 -1.11
CA PHE A 177 -5.05 9.08 -0.45
C PHE A 177 -4.17 7.82 -0.55
N VAL A 178 -3.55 7.62 -1.70
CA VAL A 178 -2.78 6.40 -1.98
C VAL A 178 -1.29 6.74 -2.03
N PRO A 179 -0.53 6.48 -0.95
CA PRO A 179 0.93 6.52 -0.98
C PRO A 179 1.46 5.68 -2.14
N THR A 180 2.26 6.31 -2.99
CA THR A 180 2.65 5.76 -4.29
C THR A 180 4.16 5.87 -4.47
N THR A 181 4.77 4.79 -4.93
CA THR A 181 6.17 4.75 -5.30
C THR A 181 6.30 4.80 -6.82
N ILE A 182 7.02 5.79 -7.33
CA ILE A 182 7.41 5.89 -8.74
C ILE A 182 8.80 5.26 -8.86
N THR A 183 8.93 4.26 -9.71
CA THR A 183 10.22 3.61 -9.98
C THR A 183 10.26 3.11 -11.41
N GLY A 184 11.46 2.73 -11.89
CA GLY A 184 11.70 2.32 -13.27
C GLY A 184 10.74 1.23 -13.78
N SER A 185 10.64 1.12 -15.09
CA SER A 185 9.69 0.24 -15.78
C SER A 185 9.76 -1.21 -15.28
N ILE A 186 8.59 -1.74 -14.92
CA ILE A 186 8.44 -3.11 -14.40
C ILE A 186 8.16 -4.09 -15.54
N SER A 187 7.42 -3.65 -16.56
CA SER A 187 6.95 -4.45 -17.69
C SER A 187 6.59 -3.53 -18.87
N GLY A 188 6.54 -4.09 -20.09
CA GLY A 188 5.97 -3.41 -21.27
C GLY A 188 4.46 -3.58 -21.42
N ALA A 189 3.86 -4.58 -20.76
CA ALA A 189 2.43 -4.86 -20.83
C ALA A 189 1.59 -4.00 -19.86
N PHE A 190 2.16 -3.56 -18.75
CA PHE A 190 1.48 -2.73 -17.75
C PHE A 190 2.39 -1.65 -17.18
N GLU A 191 1.79 -0.58 -16.67
CA GLU A 191 2.49 0.64 -16.25
C GLU A 191 2.86 0.67 -14.76
N GLY A 192 2.56 -0.40 -14.03
CA GLY A 192 2.99 -0.59 -12.64
C GLY A 192 2.24 -1.70 -11.89
N LEU A 193 2.45 -1.76 -10.58
CA LEU A 193 1.86 -2.75 -9.68
C LEU A 193 0.79 -2.10 -8.79
N LEU A 194 -0.38 -2.69 -8.78
CA LEU A 194 -1.49 -2.35 -7.91
C LEU A 194 -1.50 -3.35 -6.74
N GLY A 195 -0.90 -2.95 -5.62
CA GLY A 195 -0.97 -3.70 -4.38
C GLY A 195 -2.36 -3.73 -3.76
N MET A 196 -2.41 -4.13 -2.49
CA MET A 196 -3.66 -4.32 -1.73
C MET A 196 -4.29 -3.00 -1.25
N VAL A 197 -4.35 -1.95 -2.09
CA VAL A 197 -4.80 -0.61 -1.71
C VAL A 197 -6.30 -0.50 -1.40
N PHE A 198 -7.12 -1.46 -1.83
CA PHE A 198 -8.57 -1.45 -1.64
C PHE A 198 -9.05 -2.22 -0.40
N VAL A 199 -8.19 -3.00 0.26
CA VAL A 199 -8.62 -3.98 1.28
C VAL A 199 -9.18 -3.36 2.56
N ALA A 200 -8.92 -2.06 2.76
CA ALA A 200 -9.44 -1.30 3.89
C ALA A 200 -10.98 -1.17 3.81
N ASN A 201 -11.52 -1.01 2.59
CA ASN A 201 -12.92 -0.72 2.33
C ASN A 201 -13.65 -1.82 1.53
N TYR A 202 -12.91 -2.82 1.03
CA TYR A 202 -13.46 -3.88 0.18
C TYR A 202 -12.90 -5.25 0.58
N SER A 203 -13.76 -6.26 0.60
CA SER A 203 -13.33 -7.65 0.45
C SER A 203 -13.01 -7.91 -1.02
N VAL A 204 -11.84 -8.47 -1.30
CA VAL A 204 -11.38 -8.77 -2.66
C VAL A 204 -11.39 -10.28 -2.86
N ASN A 205 -12.07 -10.75 -3.90
CA ASN A 205 -12.06 -12.15 -4.32
C ASN A 205 -11.60 -12.22 -5.79
N ILE A 206 -10.69 -13.15 -6.08
CA ILE A 206 -10.18 -13.38 -7.43
C ILE A 206 -10.77 -14.70 -7.92
N ASP A 207 -11.63 -14.62 -8.93
CA ASP A 207 -12.18 -15.78 -9.61
C ASP A 207 -11.33 -16.03 -10.86
N THR A 208 -10.41 -16.98 -10.73
CA THR A 208 -9.44 -17.30 -11.77
C THR A 208 -10.06 -18.04 -12.95
N MET A 209 -11.16 -18.77 -12.73
CA MET A 209 -11.86 -19.50 -13.77
C MET A 209 -12.60 -18.56 -14.70
N ASN A 210 -13.24 -17.52 -14.14
CA ASN A 210 -13.99 -16.53 -14.91
C ASN A 210 -13.18 -15.29 -15.30
N HIS A 211 -11.93 -15.21 -14.84
CA HIS A 211 -11.01 -14.08 -15.01
C HIS A 211 -11.61 -12.75 -14.54
N VAL A 212 -12.18 -12.75 -13.33
CA VAL A 212 -12.74 -11.55 -12.70
C VAL A 212 -12.17 -11.32 -11.30
N ILE A 213 -11.94 -10.04 -10.96
CA ILE A 213 -11.75 -9.60 -9.59
C ILE A 213 -13.08 -9.03 -9.10
N ILE A 214 -13.49 -9.48 -7.92
CA ILE A 214 -14.73 -9.07 -7.29
C ILE A 214 -14.39 -8.25 -6.04
N PHE A 215 -14.78 -6.98 -6.07
CA PHE A 215 -14.70 -6.07 -4.93
C PHE A 215 -16.07 -5.98 -4.26
N SER A 216 -16.19 -6.46 -3.03
CA SER A 216 -17.41 -6.35 -2.22
C SER A 216 -17.20 -5.30 -1.14
N GLN A 217 -17.97 -4.21 -1.19
CA GLN A 217 -17.85 -3.11 -0.26
C GLN A 217 -18.11 -3.58 1.17
N LEU A 218 -17.23 -3.20 2.09
CA LEU A 218 -17.39 -3.47 3.51
C LEU A 218 -18.28 -2.38 4.14
N PRO A 219 -19.05 -2.70 5.19
CA PRO A 219 -19.75 -1.69 5.98
C PRO A 219 -18.77 -0.63 6.51
N PRO A 220 -19.17 0.65 6.58
CA PRO A 220 -18.39 1.66 7.28
C PRO A 220 -18.07 1.21 8.71
N ARG A 221 -16.85 1.46 9.16
CA ARG A 221 -16.39 1.09 10.50
C ARG A 221 -16.01 2.35 11.27
N ALA A 222 -16.69 2.60 12.38
CA ALA A 222 -16.44 3.79 13.20
C ALA A 222 -15.00 3.84 13.75
N ASN A 223 -14.35 2.68 13.92
CA ASN A 223 -12.97 2.56 14.38
C ASN A 223 -11.93 2.59 13.23
N MET A 224 -12.31 3.02 12.03
CA MET A 224 -11.41 3.18 10.89
C MET A 224 -11.60 4.56 10.23
N PRO A 225 -11.10 5.65 10.84
CA PRO A 225 -11.13 6.98 10.24
C PRO A 225 -10.48 6.97 8.86
N GLY A 226 -11.16 7.54 7.88
CA GLY A 226 -10.76 7.51 6.46
C GLY A 226 -10.76 6.11 5.84
N GLY A 227 -11.37 5.12 6.49
CA GLY A 227 -11.37 3.72 6.05
C GLY A 227 -10.06 2.98 6.36
N HIS A 228 -9.13 3.58 7.12
CA HIS A 228 -7.82 2.98 7.40
C HIS A 228 -7.71 2.49 8.86
N SER A 229 -6.92 1.43 9.07
CA SER A 229 -6.62 0.91 10.40
C SER A 229 -5.63 1.80 11.16
N GLU A 230 -5.57 1.65 12.49
CA GLU A 230 -4.56 2.28 13.34
C GLU A 230 -3.15 2.04 12.82
N ARG A 231 -2.85 0.78 12.47
CA ARG A 231 -1.56 0.38 11.92
C ARG A 231 -1.21 1.18 10.66
N TRP A 232 -2.16 1.32 9.72
CA TRP A 232 -1.93 2.06 8.49
C TRP A 232 -1.58 3.53 8.78
N TRP A 233 -2.31 4.18 9.69
CA TRP A 233 -2.04 5.56 10.10
C TRP A 233 -0.66 5.69 10.73
N LYS A 234 -0.34 4.89 11.74
CA LYS A 234 0.96 4.92 12.43
C LYS A 234 2.12 4.67 11.49
N VAL A 235 2.02 3.69 10.60
CA VAL A 235 3.08 3.38 9.61
C VAL A 235 3.34 4.57 8.71
N ASN A 236 2.30 5.19 8.15
CA ASN A 236 2.47 6.33 7.25
C ASN A 236 2.98 7.59 7.99
N PHE A 237 2.51 7.85 9.22
CA PHE A 237 3.02 8.96 10.02
C PHE A 237 4.50 8.79 10.35
N HIS A 238 4.91 7.61 10.83
CA HIS A 238 6.32 7.30 11.08
C HIS A 238 7.16 7.45 9.81
N GLU A 239 6.72 6.91 8.68
CA GLU A 239 7.47 6.96 7.42
C GLU A 239 7.67 8.41 6.93
N PHE A 240 6.59 9.19 6.78
CA PHE A 240 6.70 10.56 6.28
C PHE A 240 7.42 11.48 7.26
N ALA A 241 7.25 11.28 8.57
CA ALA A 241 8.00 12.02 9.57
C ALA A 241 9.50 11.68 9.55
N ALA A 242 9.85 10.41 9.34
CA ALA A 242 11.24 9.97 9.22
C ALA A 242 11.92 10.63 8.01
N TYR A 243 11.25 10.65 6.85
CA TYR A 243 11.76 11.35 5.67
C TYR A 243 11.98 12.85 5.91
N ARG A 244 10.98 13.52 6.48
CA ARG A 244 11.04 14.95 6.81
C ARG A 244 12.19 15.25 7.76
N THR A 245 12.35 14.43 8.80
CA THR A 245 13.41 14.57 9.79
C THR A 245 14.79 14.31 9.20
N ALA A 246 14.93 13.27 8.36
CA ALA A 246 16.19 12.93 7.72
C ALA A 246 16.68 14.05 6.79
N TRP A 247 15.82 14.57 5.92
CA TRP A 247 16.17 15.68 5.02
C TRP A 247 16.44 16.98 5.79
N LYS A 248 15.71 17.24 6.88
CA LYS A 248 15.97 18.39 7.76
C LYS A 248 17.36 18.31 8.39
N ARG A 249 17.70 17.16 8.98
CA ARG A 249 19.02 16.91 9.58
C ARG A 249 20.14 17.04 8.55
N PHE A 250 19.94 16.50 7.34
CA PHE A 250 20.92 16.62 6.27
C PHE A 250 21.13 18.08 5.86
N LEU A 251 20.04 18.83 5.64
CA LEU A 251 20.09 20.26 5.33
C LEU A 251 20.83 21.06 6.42
N ASP A 252 20.50 20.83 7.69
CA ASP A 252 21.16 21.54 8.81
C ASP A 252 22.66 21.19 8.88
N SER A 253 23.06 19.96 8.53
CA SER A 253 24.47 19.56 8.47
C SER A 253 25.29 20.27 7.39
N LEU A 254 24.62 20.81 6.36
CA LEU A 254 25.25 21.56 5.28
C LEU A 254 25.46 23.04 5.61
N LYS A 255 24.74 23.59 6.60
CA LYS A 255 24.87 25.02 6.98
C LYS A 255 26.26 25.41 7.50
N ASN A 256 26.98 24.45 8.07
CA ASN A 256 28.29 24.69 8.71
C ASN A 256 29.48 24.32 7.80
N LYS A 257 29.26 23.96 6.53
CA LYS A 257 30.33 23.59 5.59
C LYS A 257 30.56 24.73 4.59
N SER A 258 31.81 25.19 4.50
CA SER A 258 32.24 26.31 3.67
C SER A 258 32.22 25.97 2.16
N GLY A 259 31.45 26.78 1.44
CA GLY A 259 31.57 27.29 0.05
C GLY A 259 32.26 26.46 -1.03
N GLY A 260 31.49 26.11 -2.06
CA GLY A 260 31.92 25.59 -3.37
C GLY A 260 30.69 25.19 -4.19
N SER A 261 30.75 25.21 -5.54
CA SER A 261 29.59 24.96 -6.41
C SER A 261 28.85 23.65 -6.10
N VAL A 262 29.60 22.59 -5.81
CA VAL A 262 29.08 21.27 -5.40
C VAL A 262 28.33 21.34 -4.06
N GLY A 263 28.81 22.14 -3.11
CA GLY A 263 28.14 22.34 -1.82
C GLY A 263 26.84 23.12 -1.97
N ASP A 264 26.81 24.10 -2.86
CA ASP A 264 25.60 24.88 -3.17
C ASP A 264 24.53 24.03 -3.85
N GLU A 265 24.92 23.16 -4.79
CA GLU A 265 24.00 22.20 -5.42
C GLU A 265 23.43 21.20 -4.41
N GLN A 266 24.28 20.65 -3.53
CA GLN A 266 23.85 19.75 -2.46
C GLN A 266 22.87 20.42 -1.50
N LYS A 267 23.13 21.68 -1.14
CA LYS A 267 22.25 22.47 -0.29
C LYS A 267 20.91 22.72 -0.98
N LYS A 268 20.91 23.16 -2.24
CA LYS A 268 19.68 23.36 -3.03
C LYS A 268 18.84 22.08 -3.12
N ARG A 269 19.49 20.93 -3.38
CA ARG A 269 18.80 19.63 -3.42
C ARG A 269 18.22 19.27 -2.06
N ALA A 270 18.98 19.41 -0.98
CA ALA A 270 18.52 19.12 0.38
C ALA A 270 17.33 20.01 0.79
N GLU A 271 17.38 21.30 0.45
CA GLU A 271 16.27 22.24 0.66
C GLU A 271 15.03 21.83 -0.12
N SER A 272 15.18 21.47 -1.39
CA SER A 272 14.09 20.99 -2.23
C SER A 272 13.46 19.71 -1.66
N GLN A 273 14.26 18.70 -1.34
CA GLN A 273 13.77 17.42 -0.82
C GLN A 273 13.15 17.54 0.57
N TYR A 274 13.66 18.43 1.43
CA TYR A 274 13.00 18.77 2.70
C TYR A 274 11.61 19.37 2.47
N LYS A 275 11.45 20.29 1.51
CA LYS A 275 10.14 20.86 1.16
C LYS A 275 9.18 19.81 0.62
N GLU A 276 9.65 18.89 -0.23
CA GLU A 276 8.82 17.78 -0.73
C GLU A 276 8.39 16.84 0.39
N ALA A 277 9.29 16.50 1.33
CA ALA A 277 8.96 15.68 2.50
C ALA A 277 7.96 16.37 3.45
N ASP A 278 8.17 17.67 3.74
CA ASP A 278 7.26 18.48 4.56
C ASP A 278 5.87 18.57 3.93
N LYS A 279 5.81 18.71 2.60
CA LYS A 279 4.56 18.72 1.83
C LYS A 279 3.79 17.42 1.96
N LEU A 280 4.44 16.27 1.76
CA LEU A 280 3.80 14.95 1.91
C LEU A 280 3.31 14.73 3.35
N PHE A 281 4.13 15.09 4.33
CA PHE A 281 3.76 15.01 5.75
C PHE A 281 2.54 15.89 6.08
N ARG A 282 2.51 17.14 5.61
CA ARG A 282 1.36 18.04 5.80
C ARG A 282 0.11 17.55 5.08
N LYS A 283 0.26 16.91 3.91
CA LYS A 283 -0.86 16.28 3.19
C LYS A 283 -1.47 15.16 4.04
N LEU A 284 -0.65 14.33 4.70
CA LEU A 284 -1.12 13.31 5.63
C LEU A 284 -1.80 13.91 6.87
N GLU A 285 -1.23 14.94 7.49
CA GLU A 285 -1.84 15.63 8.64
C GLU A 285 -3.22 16.22 8.30
N ARG A 286 -3.36 16.82 7.12
CA ARG A 286 -4.64 17.33 6.63
C ARG A 286 -5.63 16.18 6.44
N TYR A 287 -5.24 15.12 5.72
CA TYR A 287 -6.09 13.96 5.50
C TYR A 287 -6.52 13.28 6.82
N ALA A 288 -5.64 13.21 7.80
CA ALA A 288 -5.97 12.71 9.15
C ALA A 288 -6.98 13.61 9.87
N SER A 289 -6.85 14.93 9.72
CA SER A 289 -7.75 15.91 10.33
C SER A 289 -9.14 15.87 9.70
N ASP A 290 -9.20 15.84 8.37
CA ASP A 290 -10.45 15.74 7.59
C ASP A 290 -11.22 14.45 7.93
N ASN A 291 -10.52 13.39 8.36
CA ASN A 291 -11.10 12.11 8.72
C ASN A 291 -11.21 11.87 10.24
N SER A 292 -11.00 12.89 11.07
CA SER A 292 -11.09 12.78 12.54
C SER A 292 -10.21 11.69 13.16
N THR A 293 -9.03 11.44 12.57
CA THR A 293 -8.10 10.41 13.04
C THR A 293 -7.57 10.75 14.44
N PRO A 294 -7.61 9.82 15.43
CA PRO A 294 -7.14 10.08 16.79
C PRO A 294 -5.68 10.56 16.86
N MET A 295 -5.39 11.56 17.70
CA MET A 295 -4.03 12.13 17.82
C MET A 295 -2.96 11.09 18.22
N HIS A 296 -3.31 10.09 19.03
CA HIS A 296 -2.37 9.05 19.43
C HIS A 296 -1.98 8.09 18.29
N TRP A 297 -2.73 8.06 17.18
CA TRP A 297 -2.37 7.33 15.95
C TRP A 297 -1.43 8.12 15.04
N ARG A 298 -1.30 9.43 15.29
CA ARG A 298 -0.44 10.35 14.52
C ARG A 298 0.95 10.52 15.11
N LYS A 299 1.22 9.93 16.29
CA LYS A 299 2.51 10.05 16.97
C LYS A 299 3.58 9.24 16.23
N TYR A 300 4.79 9.81 16.16
CA TYR A 300 5.95 9.24 15.48
C TYR A 300 7.26 9.53 16.20
#